data_AF-A0A9E6CCN9-F1
#
_entry.id   AF-A0A9E6CCN9-F1
#
_cell.length_a   1.000
_cell.length_b   1.000
_cell.length_c   1.000
_cell.angle_alpha   90.00
_cell.angle_beta   90.00
_cell.angle_gamma   90.00
#
_symmetry.space_group_name_H-M   'P 1'
#
loop_
_entity.id
_entity.type
_entity.pdbx_description
1 polymer ?
#
loop_
_entity_poly.entity_id
_entity_poly.type
_entity_poly.pdbx_seq_one_letter_code
_entity_poly.pdbx_strand_id
1 'polypeptide(L)' 'VLDPILELYLEQKLSPRQIVERGYDEEIVRKIVQMVDRNEYKRLQAPLGPKVTVKAFCCGRRYPVAHGYRPI' A
#
# COMPACT_ATOMS: atom_id res chain seq x y z
N VAL A 1 -2.93 -9.42 -10.96
CA VAL A 1 -3.59 -8.09 -10.86
C VAL A 1 -3.23 -7.35 -9.58
N LEU A 2 -3.22 -8.02 -8.42
CA LEU A 2 -2.87 -7.41 -7.13
C LEU A 2 -1.43 -6.87 -7.08
N ASP A 3 -0.44 -7.68 -7.42
CA ASP A 3 0.98 -7.31 -7.25
C ASP A 3 1.38 -6.05 -8.05
N PRO A 4 0.95 -5.88 -9.32
CA PRO A 4 1.17 -4.62 -10.03
C PRO A 4 0.62 -3.40 -9.29
N ILE A 5 -0.59 -3.47 -8.74
CA ILE A 5 -1.20 -2.36 -8.01
C ILE A 5 -0.39 -2.04 -6.74
N LEU A 6 0.10 -3.07 -6.04
CA LEU A 6 0.95 -2.91 -4.87
C LEU A 6 2.30 -2.27 -5.20
N GLU A 7 2.93 -2.67 -6.30
CA GLU A 7 4.20 -2.10 -6.77
C GLU A 7 4.02 -0.61 -7.12
N LEU A 8 2.97 -0.27 -7.87
CA LEU A 8 2.62 1.11 -8.21
C LEU A 8 2.36 1.98 -6.97
N TYR A 9 1.66 1.42 -5.98
CA TYR A 9 1.32 2.15 -4.76
C TYR A 9 2.49 2.29 -3.79
N LEU A 10 3.26 1.21 -3.56
CA LEU A 10 4.27 1.15 -2.51
C LEU A 10 5.66 1.59 -3.01
N GLU A 11 6.07 1.14 -4.19
CA GLU A 11 7.39 1.42 -4.74
C GLU A 11 7.39 2.73 -5.52
N GLN A 12 6.44 2.89 -6.46
CA GLN A 12 6.35 4.10 -7.30
C GLN A 12 5.63 5.27 -6.61
N LYS A 13 5.03 5.06 -5.43
CA LYS A 13 4.32 6.07 -4.61
C LYS A 13 3.22 6.82 -5.37
N LEU A 14 2.56 6.16 -6.31
CA LEU A 14 1.48 6.77 -7.07
C LEU A 14 0.23 6.90 -6.21
N SER A 15 -0.51 7.98 -6.44
CA SER A 15 -1.82 8.16 -5.83
C SER A 15 -2.83 7.14 -6.39
N PRO A 16 -3.87 6.76 -5.63
CA PRO A 16 -4.92 5.85 -6.10
C PRO A 16 -5.54 6.30 -7.43
N ARG A 17 -5.73 7.62 -7.61
CA ARG A 17 -6.24 8.21 -8.86
C ARG A 17 -5.32 7.95 -10.06
N GLN A 18 -4.01 8.13 -9.90
CA GLN A 18 -3.04 7.85 -10.97
C GLN A 18 -2.97 6.37 -11.33
N ILE A 19 -3.27 5.48 -10.38
CA ILE A 19 -3.36 4.04 -10.66
C ILE A 19 -4.60 3.74 -11.49
N VAL A 20 -5.74 4.37 -11.19
CA VAL A 20 -6.97 4.24 -12.01
C VAL A 20 -6.76 4.77 -13.44
N GLU A 21 -6.08 5.91 -13.59
CA GLU A 21 -5.75 6.48 -14.91
C GLU A 21 -4.89 5.55 -15.79
N ARG A 22 -4.15 4.62 -15.18
CA ARG A 22 -3.36 3.61 -15.92
C ARG A 22 -4.21 2.43 -16.43
N GLY A 23 -5.53 2.47 -16.24
CA GLY A 23 -6.47 1.47 -16.75
C GLY A 23 -6.83 0.37 -15.75
N TYR A 24 -6.57 0.58 -14.46
CA TYR A 24 -7.04 -0.32 -13.41
C TYR A 24 -8.44 0.08 -12.92
N ASP A 25 -9.27 -0.92 -12.59
CA ASP A 25 -10.60 -0.71 -12.05
C ASP A 25 -10.56 0.02 -10.70
N GLU A 26 -11.38 1.09 -10.57
CA GLU A 26 -11.42 1.93 -9.39
C GLU A 26 -11.85 1.17 -8.13
N GLU A 27 -12.82 0.27 -8.21
CA GLU A 27 -13.28 -0.51 -7.06
C GLU A 27 -12.16 -1.42 -6.55
N ILE A 28 -11.43 -2.04 -7.48
CA ILE A 28 -10.30 -2.92 -7.15
C ILE A 28 -9.17 -2.12 -6.49
N VAL A 29 -8.77 -0.99 -7.08
CA VAL A 29 -7.72 -0.13 -6.53
C VAL A 29 -8.12 0.36 -5.13
N ARG A 30 -9.35 0.85 -4.97
CA ARG A 30 -9.86 1.32 -3.68
C ARG A 30 -9.85 0.24 -2.62
N LYS A 31 -10.30 -0.97 -2.96
CA LYS A 31 -10.31 -2.12 -2.05
C LYS A 31 -8.90 -2.48 -1.60
N ILE A 32 -7.94 -2.54 -2.53
CA ILE A 32 -6.55 -2.90 -2.24
C ILE A 32 -5.90 -1.84 -1.34
N VAL A 33 -6.02 -0.56 -1.68
CA VAL A 33 -5.42 0.53 -0.87
C VAL A 33 -6.00 0.54 0.55
N GLN A 34 -7.32 0.40 0.70
CA GLN A 34 -7.95 0.29 2.01
C GLN A 34 -7.48 -0.94 2.79
N MET A 35 -7.33 -2.09 2.11
CA MET A 35 -6.81 -3.31 2.74
C MET A 35 -5.36 -3.12 3.19
N VAL A 36 -4.52 -2.44 2.41
CA VAL A 36 -3.16 -2.12 2.82
C VAL A 36 -3.24 -1.28 4.09
N ASP A 37 -3.84 -0.10 4.05
CA ASP A 37 -3.79 0.85 5.16
C ASP A 37 -4.39 0.29 6.46
N ARG A 38 -5.54 -0.39 6.39
CA ARG A 38 -6.17 -1.02 7.57
C ARG A 38 -5.33 -2.09 8.24
N ASN A 39 -4.44 -2.76 7.51
CA ASN A 39 -3.60 -3.83 8.06
C ASN A 39 -2.23 -3.32 8.54
N GLU A 40 -2.02 -2.01 8.70
CA GLU A 40 -0.76 -1.47 9.25
C GLU A 40 -0.48 -2.02 10.65
N TYR A 41 -1.51 -2.15 11.50
CA TYR A 41 -1.36 -2.73 12.84
C TYR A 41 -0.81 -4.16 12.81
N LYS A 42 -1.21 -4.99 11.84
CA LYS A 42 -0.73 -6.37 11.71
C LYS A 42 0.73 -6.41 11.29
N ARG A 43 1.14 -5.49 10.40
CA ARG A 43 2.52 -5.43 9.90
C ARG A 43 3.52 -5.03 10.97
N LEU A 44 3.12 -4.14 11.88
CA LEU A 44 3.98 -3.76 13.01
C LEU A 44 4.18 -4.88 14.03
N GLN A 45 3.28 -5.87 14.07
CA GLN A 45 3.42 -7.06 14.91
C GLN A 45 4.23 -8.18 14.23
N ALA A 46 4.51 -8.06 12.92
CA ALA A 46 5.27 -9.06 12.20
C ALA A 46 6.75 -9.01 12.63
N PRO A 47 7.44 -10.17 12.69
CA PRO A 47 8.86 -10.21 12.97
C PRO A 47 9.65 -9.50 11.86
N LEU A 48 10.87 -9.06 12.20
CA LEU A 48 11.77 -8.47 11.22
C LEU A 48 12.20 -9.52 10.18
N GLY A 49 12.01 -9.20 8.90
CA GLY A 49 12.45 -10.03 7.76
C GLY A 49 13.55 -9.35 6.93
N PRO A 50 14.27 -10.12 6.09
CA PRO A 50 15.29 -9.56 5.20
C PRO A 50 14.65 -8.63 4.15
N LYS A 51 15.28 -7.48 3.92
CA LYS A 51 14.85 -6.49 2.93
C LYS A 51 15.48 -6.80 1.57
N VAL A 52 14.65 -7.08 0.56
CA VAL A 52 15.08 -7.32 -0.83
C VAL A 52 14.66 -6.18 -1.77
N THR A 53 13.54 -5.53 -1.50
CA THR A 53 13.01 -4.41 -2.32
C THR A 53 13.51 -3.05 -1.86
N VAL A 54 13.37 -2.03 -2.72
CA VAL A 54 13.79 -0.64 -2.41
C VAL A 54 13.10 -0.13 -1.14
N LYS A 55 11.82 -0.49 -0.95
CA LYS A 55 11.01 -0.09 0.19
C LYS A 55 10.28 -1.27 0.83
N ALA A 56 10.80 -1.75 1.95
CA ALA A 56 10.16 -2.80 2.75
C ALA A 56 9.10 -2.25 3.71
N PHE A 57 8.15 -3.10 4.11
CA PHE A 57 7.05 -2.72 5.01
C PHE A 57 7.49 -2.31 6.41
N CYS A 58 8.48 -2.96 7.03
CA CYS A 58 8.92 -2.59 8.40
C CYS A 58 9.80 -1.34 8.41
N CYS A 59 11.02 -1.41 7.88
CA CYS A 59 11.96 -0.29 7.96
C CYS A 59 11.72 0.79 6.89
N GLY A 60 11.13 0.43 5.74
CA GLY A 60 11.00 1.32 4.59
C GLY A 60 9.72 2.15 4.57
N ARG A 61 8.68 1.76 5.31
CA ARG A 61 7.37 2.44 5.35
C ARG A 61 7.01 2.74 6.80
N ARG A 62 6.76 4.02 7.10
CA ARG A 62 6.27 4.47 8.40
C ARG A 62 4.95 5.18 8.19
N TYR A 63 3.85 4.49 8.47
CA TYR A 63 2.52 5.09 8.47
C TYR A 63 1.90 4.99 9.87
N PRO A 64 1.11 5.98 10.29
CA PRO A 64 0.36 5.89 11.53
C PRO A 64 -0.62 4.71 11.46
N VAL A 65 -0.82 3.99 12.57
CA VAL A 65 -1.83 2.93 12.67
C VAL A 65 -3.24 3.52 12.69
N ALA A 66 -3.42 4.61 13.44
CA ALA A 66 -4.66 5.34 13.51
C ALA A 66 -4.55 6.59 12.63
N HIS A 67 -5.29 6.62 11.52
CA HIS A 67 -5.41 7.79 10.67
C HIS A 67 -6.80 7.88 10.03
N GLY A 68 -7.25 9.11 9.76
CA GLY A 68 -8.53 9.40 9.09
C GLY A 68 -8.44 9.55 7.57
N TYR A 69 -7.27 9.29 6.98
CA TYR A 69 -7.05 9.45 5.54
C TYR A 69 -7.99 8.54 4.72
N ARG A 70 -8.70 9.15 3.76
CA ARG A 70 -9.55 8.45 2.80
C ARG A 70 -8.91 8.60 1.41
N PRO A 71 -8.48 7.50 0.79
CA PRO A 71 -7.70 7.54 -0.45
C PRO A 71 -8.49 8.01 -1.68
N ILE A 72 -9.82 8.02 -1.61
CA ILE A 72 -10.78 8.50 -2.63
C ILE A 72 -11.99 9.11 -1.91
#